data_AF-A0A9X2CW93-F1
#
_entry.id   AF-A0A9X2CW93-F1
#
_cell.length_a   1.000
_cell.length_b   1.000
_cell.length_c   1.000
_cell.angle_alpha   90.00
_cell.angle_beta   90.00
_cell.angle_gamma   90.00
#
_symmetry.space_group_name_H-M   'P 1'
#
loop_
_entity.id
_entity.type
_entity.pdbx_description
1 polymer ?
#
loop_
_entity_poly.entity_id
_entity_poly.type
_entity_poly.pdbx_seq_one_letter_code
_entity_poly.pdbx_strand_id
1 'polypeptide(L)' 'MNDEFTCSKKCPICKNNNHCGYHSCWCTKEWFPHEIFELVPKELKNKSCICKACLDSFNK' A
#
# COMPACT_ATOMS: atom_id res chain seq x y z
N MET A 1 11.09 10.00 -20.94
CA MET A 1 10.78 8.86 -20.05
C MET A 1 9.78 9.36 -19.02
N ASN A 2 8.53 8.92 -19.11
CA ASN A 2 7.48 9.38 -18.20
C ASN A 2 7.50 8.49 -16.97
N ASP A 3 8.34 8.84 -15.99
CA ASP A 3 8.20 8.34 -14.63
C ASP A 3 6.99 9.06 -14.00
N GLU A 4 5.81 8.68 -14.49
CA GLU A 4 4.56 9.11 -13.90
C GLU A 4 4.44 8.32 -12.59
N PHE A 5 4.82 8.97 -11.50
CA PHE A 5 4.56 8.53 -10.13
C PHE A 5 3.04 8.57 -9.89
N THR A 6 2.27 7.80 -10.65
CA THR A 6 0.85 7.57 -10.38
C THR A 6 0.81 6.66 -9.17
N CYS A 7 0.64 7.26 -7.99
CA CYS A 7 0.29 6.52 -6.78
C CYS A 7 -0.97 5.71 -7.11
N SER A 8 -0.78 4.42 -7.41
CA SER A 8 -1.89 3.55 -7.74
C SER A 8 -2.84 3.60 -6.56
N LYS A 9 -4.07 4.07 -6.81
CA LYS A 9 -5.11 4.10 -5.78
C LYS A 9 -5.56 2.70 -5.40
N LYS A 10 -4.91 1.63 -5.89
CA LYS A 10 -5.24 0.24 -5.60
C LYS A 10 -4.20 -0.38 -4.68
N CYS A 11 -4.68 -1.14 -3.71
CA CYS A 11 -3.87 -1.97 -2.84
C CYS A 11 -3.24 -3.10 -3.67
N PRO A 12 -1.93 -3.35 -3.54
CA PRO A 12 -1.27 -4.41 -4.29
C PRO A 12 -1.64 -5.83 -3.81
N ILE A 13 -2.24 -5.95 -2.62
CA ILE A 13 -2.65 -7.24 -2.02
C ILE A 13 -4.07 -7.60 -2.47
N CYS A 14 -5.05 -6.73 -2.18
CA CYS A 14 -6.47 -7.02 -2.43
C CYS A 14 -7.05 -6.36 -3.69
N LYS A 15 -6.27 -5.54 -4.41
CA LYS A 15 -6.70 -4.77 -5.61
C LYS A 15 -7.82 -3.75 -5.39
N ASN A 16 -8.34 -3.63 -4.16
CA ASN A 16 -9.31 -2.60 -3.76
C ASN A 16 -8.64 -1.24 -3.56
N ASN A 17 -9.45 -0.20 -3.38
CA ASN A 17 -8.93 1.14 -3.16
C ASN A 17 -8.05 1.19 -1.89
N ASN A 18 -6.83 1.74 -2.00
CA ASN A 18 -5.94 1.88 -0.84
C ASN A 18 -6.22 3.12 0.00
N HIS A 19 -7.05 4.04 -0.52
CA HIS A 19 -7.36 5.32 0.10
C HIS A 19 -6.08 6.10 0.47
N CYS A 20 -5.03 5.99 -0.35
CA CYS A 20 -3.83 6.78 -0.16
C CYS A 20 -4.05 8.21 -0.67
N GLY A 21 -4.08 9.15 0.28
CA GLY A 21 -4.08 10.59 0.01
C GLY A 21 -2.69 11.16 0.26
N TYR A 22 -1.94 11.41 -0.81
CA TYR A 22 -0.59 11.99 -0.76
C TYR A 22 -0.50 13.17 0.24
N HIS A 23 0.61 13.30 0.98
CA HIS A 23 0.87 14.24 2.09
C HIS A 23 0.12 14.05 3.42
N SER A 24 -1.02 13.36 3.50
CA SER A 24 -1.74 13.15 4.77
C SER A 24 -2.49 11.82 4.82
N CYS A 25 -1.85 10.77 4.29
CA CYS A 25 -2.42 9.44 4.31
C CYS A 25 -2.36 8.84 5.72
N TRP A 26 -3.40 8.10 6.09
CA TRP A 26 -3.45 7.30 7.32
C TRP A 26 -2.23 6.37 7.44
N CYS A 27 -1.66 5.89 6.33
CA CYS A 27 -0.55 4.94 6.32
C CYS A 27 0.75 5.50 6.92
N THR A 28 0.91 6.82 7.07
CA THR A 28 2.11 7.39 7.71
C THR A 28 2.05 7.32 9.25
N LYS A 29 0.87 7.04 9.80
CA LYS A 29 0.63 6.94 11.25
C LYS A 29 0.57 5.50 11.75
N GLU A 30 0.64 4.53 10.84
CA GLU A 30 0.50 3.11 11.14
C GLU A 30 1.85 2.39 11.02
N TRP A 31 2.01 1.32 11.78
CA TRP A 31 3.15 0.43 11.68
C TRP A 31 2.86 -0.72 10.71
N PHE A 32 3.77 -0.97 9.77
CA PHE A 32 3.68 -2.09 8.83
C PHE A 32 4.68 -3.17 9.21
N PRO A 33 4.24 -4.38 9.63
CA PRO A 33 5.13 -5.51 9.85
C PRO A 33 5.91 -5.85 8.58
N HIS A 34 7.17 -6.26 8.68
CA HIS A 34 7.99 -6.55 7.50
C HIS A 34 7.35 -7.63 6.61
N GLU A 35 6.71 -8.62 7.23
CA GLU A 35 6.07 -9.76 6.57
C GLU A 35 4.92 -9.37 5.63
N ILE A 36 4.21 -8.26 5.90
CA ILE A 36 3.13 -7.81 5.02
C ILE A 36 3.66 -7.39 3.64
N PHE A 37 4.92 -6.94 3.57
CA PHE A 37 5.55 -6.59 2.30
C PHE A 37 5.90 -7.83 1.47
N GLU A 38 6.04 -9.01 2.08
CA GLU A 38 6.24 -10.26 1.34
C GLU A 38 4.99 -10.70 0.60
N LEU A 39 3.81 -10.24 1.03
CA LEU A 39 2.54 -10.43 0.30
C LEU A 39 2.41 -9.51 -0.91
N VAL A 40 3.28 -8.50 -1.05
CA VAL A 40 3.25 -7.53 -2.15
C VAL A 40 4.04 -8.09 -3.34
N PRO A 41 3.45 -8.16 -4.55
CA PRO A 41 4.17 -8.54 -5.76
C PRO A 41 5.39 -7.64 -5.99
N LYS A 42 6.52 -8.23 -6.37
CA LYS A 42 7.80 -7.50 -6.55
C LYS A 42 7.68 -6.28 -7.46
N GLU A 43 6.84 -6.36 -8.48
CA GLU A 43 6.60 -5.27 -9.45
C GLU A 43 5.89 -4.06 -8.84
N LEU A 44 5.14 -4.27 -7.75
CA LEU A 44 4.34 -3.27 -7.03
C LEU A 44 4.97 -2.84 -5.70
N LYS A 45 6.02 -3.54 -5.24
CA LYS A 45 6.80 -3.13 -4.07
C LYS A 45 7.34 -1.71 -4.30
N ASN A 46 7.18 -0.85 -3.29
CA ASN A 46 7.54 0.57 -3.33
C ASN A 46 6.83 1.44 -4.40
N LYS A 47 5.84 0.91 -5.12
CA LYS A 47 5.06 1.66 -6.13
C LYS A 47 3.59 1.87 -5.75
N SER A 48 3.07 1.10 -4.80
CA SER A 48 1.65 1.15 -4.41
C SER A 48 1.50 0.93 -2.91
N CYS A 49 0.62 1.72 -2.29
CA CYS A 49 0.37 1.60 -0.85
C CYS A 49 -0.58 0.44 -0.55
N ILE A 50 -0.34 -0.23 0.57
CA ILE A 50 -1.23 -1.25 1.14
C ILE A 50 -2.44 -0.54 1.77
N CYS A 51 -3.66 -1.10 1.64
CA CYS A 51 -4.85 -0.51 2.24
C CYS A 51 -4.96 -0.83 3.74
N LYS A 52 -5.70 0.00 4.48
CA LYS A 52 -5.88 -0.18 5.92
C LYS A 52 -6.52 -1.52 6.25
N ALA A 53 -7.48 -1.97 5.44
CA ALA A 53 -8.13 -3.27 5.63
C ALA A 53 -7.13 -4.44 5.55
N CYS A 54 -6.17 -4.41 4.61
CA CYS A 54 -5.14 -5.44 4.52
C CYS A 54 -4.18 -5.40 5.70
N LEU A 55 -3.79 -4.20 6.16
CA LEU A 55 -2.96 -4.05 7.34
C LEU A 55 -3.68 -4.55 8.60
N ASP A 56 -4.92 -4.10 8.82
CA ASP A 56 -5.75 -4.51 9.96
C ASP A 56 -6.03 -6.02 9.94
N SER A 57 -6.17 -6.63 8.76
CA SER A 57 -6.37 -8.08 8.62
C SER A 57 -5.09 -8.88 8.88
N PHE A 58 -3.92 -8.29 8.61
CA PHE A 58 -2.63 -8.91 8.86
C PHE A 58 -2.22 -8.82 10.34
N ASN A 59 -2.62 -7.76 11.03
CA ASN A 59 -2.33 -7.54 12.45
C ASN A 59 -3.31 -8.27 13.41
N LYS A 60 -4.30 -8.99 12.89
CA LYS A 60 -5.25 -9.81 13.67
C LYS A 60 -4.79 -11.26 13.72
#